data_AF-A0A815BL21-F1
#
_entry.id   AF-A0A815BL21-F1
#
_cell.length_a   1.000
_cell.length_b   1.000
_cell.length_c   1.000
_cell.angle_alpha   90.00
_cell.angle_beta   90.00
_cell.angle_gamma   90.00
#
_symmetry.space_group_name_H-M   'P 1'
#
loop_
_entity.id
_entity.type
_entity.pdbx_description
1 polymer ?
#
loop_
_entity_poly.entity_id
_entity_poly.type
_entity_poly.pdbx_seq_one_letter_code
_entity_poly.pdbx_strand_id
1 'polypeptide(L)'
;MLYEKELDDAPLVIFENVQSIPKIGVPGVIIPRTADTRALLCVENPQQCLMIAARSGLGRVLVFAHNGYVSTFQSPIDSKFQPFVNNCIKWLVRDEYVTDEQVVRIDDIESMKNVPGNVKILLWDGHCDKSEIFTNDLKEYVLNGGAMVCGSTPWGWLQLNEGKPLQDFPFQKFCSSLGIELTDGYIDNDSLDQLPVRHDLLTYKNMNEVRNRLTAEPNNGEYLALIEHMEKVVPEFQLNNRVSRNYWEGDY
;
A
#
# COMPACT_ATOMS: atom_id res chain seq x y z
N MET A 1 13.81 -15.26 6.32
CA MET A 1 14.75 -14.75 7.35
C MET A 1 15.30 -13.35 7.09
N LEU A 2 16.25 -13.09 6.18
CA LEU A 2 16.72 -11.70 5.94
C LEU A 2 15.63 -10.80 5.32
N TYR A 3 14.85 -11.35 4.38
CA TYR A 3 13.87 -10.58 3.63
C TYR A 3 12.59 -10.21 4.40
N GLU A 4 12.10 -11.11 5.26
CA GLU A 4 10.96 -10.84 6.15
C GLU A 4 11.31 -9.76 7.17
N LYS A 5 12.54 -9.79 7.69
CA LYS A 5 13.02 -8.78 8.64
C LYS A 5 12.94 -7.36 8.08
N GLU A 6 13.24 -7.17 6.79
CA GLU A 6 13.23 -5.85 6.15
C GLU A 6 11.83 -5.22 6.04
N LEU A 7 10.79 -6.04 5.84
CA LEU A 7 9.39 -5.58 5.86
C LEU A 7 8.89 -5.40 7.29
N ASP A 8 9.29 -6.29 8.20
CA ASP A 8 8.89 -6.22 9.61
C ASP A 8 9.41 -4.97 10.33
N ASP A 9 10.63 -4.54 10.00
CA ASP A 9 11.25 -3.32 10.53
C ASP A 9 10.72 -2.04 9.85
N ALA A 10 9.98 -2.15 8.73
CA ALA A 10 9.56 -1.00 7.93
C ALA A 10 8.75 0.04 8.74
N PRO A 11 7.75 -0.32 9.56
CA PRO A 11 7.05 0.66 10.40
C PRO A 11 7.98 1.40 11.37
N LEU A 12 8.98 0.71 11.94
CA LEU A 12 9.92 1.31 12.89
C LEU A 12 10.87 2.28 12.20
N VAL A 13 11.37 1.92 11.02
CA VAL A 13 12.27 2.79 10.23
C VAL A 13 11.50 4.00 9.69
N ILE A 14 10.34 3.78 9.07
CA ILE A 14 9.57 4.83 8.37
C ILE A 14 9.03 5.87 9.37
N PHE A 15 8.58 5.42 10.53
CA PHE A 15 8.02 6.31 11.55
C PHE A 15 8.99 6.63 12.69
N GLU A 16 10.29 6.41 12.51
CA GLU A 16 11.32 6.80 13.48
C GLU A 16 11.19 8.30 13.80
N ASN A 17 10.85 8.63 15.05
CA ASN A 17 10.59 9.99 15.54
C ASN A 17 9.43 10.74 14.83
N VAL A 18 8.50 10.01 14.20
CA VAL A 18 7.29 10.57 13.57
C VAL A 18 6.07 10.09 14.34
N GLN A 19 5.35 11.02 14.98
CA GLN A 19 4.15 10.71 15.76
C GLN A 19 2.85 10.85 14.96
N SER A 20 2.87 11.64 13.90
CA SER A 20 1.75 11.85 13.00
C SER A 20 2.23 12.33 11.63
N ILE A 21 1.37 12.18 10.63
CA ILE A 21 1.56 12.73 9.29
C ILE A 21 0.35 13.61 8.92
N PRO A 22 0.48 14.62 8.04
CA PRO A 22 -0.68 15.40 7.60
C PRO A 22 -1.72 14.49 6.93
N LYS A 23 -3.00 14.75 7.23
CA LYS A 23 -4.10 14.19 6.43
C LYS A 23 -4.11 14.93 5.09
N ILE A 24 -3.87 14.21 3.99
CA ILE A 24 -3.93 14.80 2.65
C ILE A 24 -5.21 14.31 1.98
N GLY A 25 -6.12 15.25 1.70
CA GLY A 25 -7.41 14.96 1.08
C GLY A 25 -8.23 13.93 1.86
N VAL A 26 -8.94 13.08 1.13
CA VAL A 26 -9.69 11.93 1.68
C VAL A 26 -9.04 10.65 1.17
N PRO A 27 -8.13 10.02 1.93
CA PRO A 27 -7.46 8.81 1.49
C PRO A 27 -8.44 7.66 1.25
N GLY A 28 -8.13 6.79 0.30
CA GLY A 28 -8.79 5.52 0.12
C GLY A 28 -8.38 4.49 1.17
N VAL A 29 -8.81 3.25 0.96
CA VAL A 29 -8.38 2.08 1.72
C VAL A 29 -7.70 1.09 0.77
N ILE A 30 -6.59 0.50 1.23
CA ILE A 30 -5.81 -0.51 0.49
C ILE A 30 -5.51 -1.72 1.38
N ILE A 31 -5.41 -2.91 0.79
CA ILE A 31 -5.26 -4.18 1.51
C ILE A 31 -3.94 -4.85 1.14
N PRO A 32 -3.06 -5.15 2.12
CA PRO A 32 -1.86 -5.96 1.89
C PRO A 32 -2.22 -7.44 1.86
N ARG A 33 -2.11 -8.10 0.70
CA ARG A 33 -2.57 -9.49 0.53
C ARG A 33 -1.50 -10.53 0.82
N THR A 34 -0.27 -10.31 0.34
CA THR A 34 0.77 -11.35 0.28
C THR A 34 1.83 -11.19 1.35
N ALA A 35 2.67 -12.21 1.54
CA ALA A 35 3.78 -12.17 2.49
C ALA A 35 4.84 -11.09 2.16
N ASP A 36 4.89 -10.64 0.90
CA ASP A 36 5.76 -9.58 0.43
C ASP A 36 5.20 -8.17 0.65
N THR A 37 4.12 -8.05 1.43
CA THR A 37 3.48 -6.78 1.80
C THR A 37 3.38 -6.59 3.30
N ARG A 38 3.41 -5.33 3.75
CA ARG A 38 3.27 -4.92 5.14
C ARG A 38 2.42 -3.66 5.24
N ALA A 39 1.30 -3.75 5.97
CA ALA A 39 0.57 -2.58 6.46
C ALA A 39 1.51 -1.67 7.26
N LEU A 40 1.55 -0.38 6.91
CA LEU A 40 2.38 0.62 7.59
C LEU A 40 1.57 1.62 8.39
N LEU A 41 0.42 2.05 7.86
CA LEU A 41 -0.41 3.06 8.52
C LEU A 41 -1.89 2.74 8.36
N CYS A 42 -2.56 2.60 9.50
CA CYS A 42 -4.00 2.45 9.63
C CYS A 42 -4.53 3.60 10.49
N VAL A 43 -5.77 4.06 10.24
CA VAL A 43 -6.29 5.28 10.90
C VAL A 43 -7.10 4.94 12.15
N GLU A 44 -8.31 4.37 11.99
CA GLU A 44 -9.18 4.07 13.13
C GLU A 44 -9.09 2.61 13.55
N ASN A 45 -8.93 1.72 12.58
CA ASN A 45 -8.90 0.28 12.77
C ASN A 45 -8.00 -0.38 11.71
N PRO A 46 -7.63 -1.65 11.91
CA PRO A 46 -6.76 -2.37 10.98
C PRO A 46 -7.33 -2.57 9.56
N GLN A 47 -8.64 -2.39 9.33
CA GLN A 47 -9.26 -2.43 8.00
C GLN A 47 -9.01 -1.14 7.21
N GLN A 48 -8.82 0.00 7.88
CA GLN A 48 -8.57 1.30 7.25
C GLN A 48 -7.07 1.54 7.03
N CYS A 49 -6.41 0.63 6.31
CA CYS A 49 -5.01 0.79 5.93
C CYS A 49 -4.88 1.74 4.73
N LEU A 50 -4.01 2.75 4.86
CA LEU A 50 -3.79 3.78 3.84
C LEU A 50 -2.39 3.75 3.22
N MET A 51 -1.45 3.06 3.87
CA MET A 51 -0.06 2.98 3.42
C MET A 51 0.46 1.56 3.59
N ILE A 52 1.04 1.01 2.52
CA ILE A 52 1.61 -0.33 2.50
C ILE A 52 3.05 -0.26 1.97
N ALA A 53 3.96 -0.97 2.64
CA ALA A 53 5.24 -1.34 2.07
C ALA A 53 5.08 -2.66 1.31
N ALA A 54 5.66 -2.72 0.11
CA ALA A 54 5.73 -3.93 -0.68
C ALA A 54 7.15 -4.21 -1.16
N ARG A 55 7.40 -5.48 -1.42
CA ARG A 55 8.59 -5.96 -2.09
C ARG A 55 8.21 -6.73 -3.34
N SER A 56 9.04 -6.58 -4.37
CA SER A 56 9.02 -7.43 -5.54
C SER A 56 10.46 -7.67 -5.96
N GLY A 57 10.92 -8.93 -5.88
CA GLY A 57 12.32 -9.28 -6.04
C GLY A 57 13.23 -8.50 -5.10
N LEU A 58 14.14 -7.72 -5.68
CA LEU A 58 15.10 -6.90 -4.96
C LEU A 58 14.57 -5.48 -4.64
N GLY A 59 13.46 -5.06 -5.25
CA GLY A 59 12.92 -3.70 -5.10
C GLY A 59 12.07 -3.49 -3.86
N ARG A 60 11.80 -2.22 -3.58
CA ARG A 60 10.97 -1.74 -2.48
C ARG A 60 9.99 -0.70 -3.01
N VAL A 61 8.72 -0.85 -2.63
CA VAL A 61 7.65 0.06 -3.06
C VAL A 61 6.89 0.55 -1.83
N LEU A 62 6.61 1.84 -1.79
CA LEU A 62 5.63 2.42 -0.88
C LEU A 62 4.38 2.80 -1.66
N VAL A 63 3.24 2.25 -1.27
CA VAL A 63 1.94 2.53 -1.89
C VAL A 63 1.07 3.31 -0.92
N PHE A 64 0.56 4.44 -1.37
CA PHE A 64 -0.39 5.28 -0.64
C PHE A 64 -1.79 5.21 -1.27
N ALA A 65 -2.81 5.20 -0.43
CA ALA A 65 -4.20 5.30 -0.83
C ALA A 65 -4.63 6.75 -1.15
N HIS A 66 -3.69 7.67 -1.36
CA HIS A 66 -3.94 9.01 -1.88
C HIS A 66 -2.70 9.51 -2.63
N ASN A 67 -2.87 9.94 -3.88
CA ASN A 67 -1.77 10.42 -4.72
C ASN A 67 -1.09 11.69 -4.17
N GLY A 68 -1.81 12.53 -3.42
CA GLY A 68 -1.23 13.71 -2.78
C GLY A 68 -0.02 13.43 -1.88
N TYR A 69 0.10 12.22 -1.30
CA TYR A 69 1.31 11.81 -0.57
C TYR A 69 2.53 11.65 -1.49
N VAL A 70 2.35 11.24 -2.75
CA VAL A 70 3.45 11.06 -3.71
C VAL A 70 4.15 12.39 -3.98
N SER A 71 3.38 13.47 -4.16
CA SER A 71 3.91 14.82 -4.44
C SER A 71 4.83 15.36 -3.34
N THR A 72 4.69 14.87 -2.11
CA THR A 72 5.49 15.32 -0.96
C THR A 72 6.96 14.91 -1.03
N PHE A 73 7.29 13.90 -1.83
CA PHE A 73 8.66 13.43 -2.05
C PHE A 73 9.49 14.39 -2.92
N GLN A 74 8.85 15.36 -3.57
CA GLN A 74 9.53 16.44 -4.31
C GLN A 74 9.21 17.82 -3.75
N SER A 75 7.99 18.02 -3.24
CA SER A 75 7.55 19.29 -2.65
C SER A 75 6.89 19.01 -1.29
N PRO A 76 7.68 19.00 -0.20
CA PRO A 76 7.17 18.79 1.15
C PRO A 76 6.10 19.83 1.50
N ILE A 77 5.02 19.39 2.15
CA ILE A 77 3.89 20.26 2.53
C ILE A 77 4.26 21.13 3.74
N ASP A 78 5.02 20.58 4.68
CA ASP A 78 5.57 21.25 5.85
C ASP A 78 6.90 20.58 6.22
N SER A 79 7.85 21.37 6.70
CA SER A 79 9.08 20.94 7.38
C SER A 79 8.87 19.81 8.41
N LYS A 80 7.74 19.78 9.12
CA LYS A 80 7.41 18.71 10.10
C LYS A 80 7.21 17.34 9.46
N PHE A 81 6.90 17.31 8.16
CA PHE A 81 6.71 16.07 7.41
C PHE A 81 8.02 15.55 6.78
N GLN A 82 9.05 16.40 6.71
CA GLN A 82 10.34 16.03 6.13
C GLN A 82 10.99 14.80 6.79
N PRO A 83 10.96 14.61 8.12
CA PRO A 83 11.51 13.40 8.74
C PRO A 83 10.85 12.13 8.20
N PHE A 84 9.53 12.12 8.02
CA PHE A 84 8.81 10.99 7.45
C PHE A 84 9.24 10.71 6.01
N VAL A 85 9.33 11.74 5.16
CA VAL A 85 9.78 11.58 3.76
C VAL A 85 11.22 11.04 3.71
N ASN A 86 12.11 11.58 4.54
CA ASN A 86 13.50 11.13 4.64
C ASN A 86 13.59 9.67 5.09
N ASN A 87 12.78 9.27 6.09
CA ASN A 87 12.73 7.89 6.55
C ASN A 87 12.17 6.94 5.48
N CYS A 88 11.19 7.38 4.70
CA CYS A 88 10.68 6.63 3.55
C CYS A 88 11.78 6.41 2.50
N ILE A 89 12.51 7.47 2.14
CA ILE A 89 13.64 7.40 1.20
C ILE A 89 14.71 6.45 1.74
N LYS A 90 15.11 6.61 3.01
CA LYS A 90 16.06 5.72 3.70
C LYS A 90 15.63 4.26 3.63
N TRP A 91 14.36 3.95 3.91
CA TRP A 91 13.86 2.59 3.79
C TRP A 91 13.86 2.11 2.34
N LEU A 92 13.43 2.92 1.38
CA LEU A 92 13.35 2.55 -0.04
C LEU A 92 14.72 2.16 -0.61
N VAL A 93 15.75 2.96 -0.32
CA VAL A 93 17.08 2.80 -0.92
C VAL A 93 18.11 2.19 0.03
N ARG A 94 17.67 1.58 1.15
CA ARG A 94 18.56 0.89 2.11
C ARG A 94 19.64 1.80 2.70
N ASP A 95 19.24 3.01 3.10
CA ASP A 95 20.14 4.01 3.69
C ASP A 95 21.23 4.52 2.74
N GLU A 96 21.10 4.25 1.42
CA GLU A 96 21.91 4.92 0.41
C GLU A 96 21.57 6.42 0.37
N TYR A 97 22.58 7.24 0.11
CA TYR A 97 22.38 8.67 -0.14
C TYR A 97 21.71 8.89 -1.50
N VAL A 98 20.70 9.76 -1.54
CA VAL A 98 19.90 10.10 -2.74
C VAL A 98 19.83 11.61 -2.84
N THR A 99 20.11 12.15 -4.04
CA THR A 99 19.87 13.58 -4.34
C THR A 99 18.50 13.79 -4.95
N ASP A 100 18.01 15.03 -4.93
CA ASP A 100 16.69 15.38 -5.48
C ASP A 100 16.57 15.02 -6.97
N GLU A 101 17.66 15.12 -7.75
CA GLU A 101 17.68 14.74 -9.17
C GLU A 101 17.53 13.23 -9.41
N GLN A 102 17.76 12.41 -8.38
CA GLN A 102 17.61 10.95 -8.44
C GLN A 102 16.21 10.48 -8.02
N VAL A 103 15.32 11.42 -7.64
CA VAL A 103 13.91 11.19 -7.35
C VAL A 103 13.07 11.72 -8.51
N VAL A 104 12.67 10.83 -9.41
CA VAL A 104 12.05 11.20 -10.69
C VAL A 104 10.56 10.89 -10.68
N ARG A 105 9.76 11.91 -10.96
CA ARG A 105 8.32 11.76 -11.21
C ARG A 105 8.08 11.31 -12.65
N ILE A 106 7.30 10.25 -12.80
CA ILE A 106 7.09 9.60 -14.10
C ILE A 106 5.74 9.93 -14.74
N ASP A 107 4.92 10.77 -14.13
CA ASP A 107 3.54 11.07 -14.57
C ASP A 107 3.44 11.55 -16.01
N ASP A 108 4.40 12.35 -16.48
CA ASP A 108 4.46 12.86 -17.87
C ASP A 108 5.44 12.07 -18.76
N ILE A 109 6.01 10.98 -18.24
CA ILE A 109 6.88 10.09 -19.01
C ILE A 109 6.02 9.03 -19.69
N GLU A 110 6.24 8.76 -20.98
CA GLU A 110 5.48 7.75 -21.73
C GLU A 110 6.16 6.38 -21.81
N SER A 111 7.45 6.31 -21.44
CA SER A 111 8.29 5.11 -21.58
C SER A 111 9.45 5.10 -20.58
N MET A 112 9.79 3.93 -20.02
CA MET A 112 10.96 3.76 -19.15
C MET A 112 12.28 4.15 -19.83
N LYS A 113 12.36 4.12 -21.17
CA LYS A 113 13.56 4.56 -21.91
C LYS A 113 13.85 6.05 -21.76
N ASN A 114 12.84 6.84 -21.39
CA ASN A 114 12.95 8.28 -21.20
C ASN A 114 13.24 8.64 -19.73
N VAL A 115 13.28 7.66 -18.83
CA VAL A 115 13.68 7.86 -17.44
C VAL A 115 15.20 8.04 -17.37
N PRO A 116 15.71 9.05 -16.63
CA PRO A 116 17.15 9.23 -16.45
C PRO A 116 17.84 7.99 -15.87
N GLY A 117 18.99 7.61 -16.42
CA GLY A 117 19.68 6.37 -16.05
C GLY A 117 20.28 6.33 -14.63
N ASN A 118 20.43 7.48 -13.96
CA ASN A 118 20.96 7.59 -12.60
C ASN A 118 19.86 7.65 -11.52
N VAL A 119 18.60 7.38 -11.90
CA VAL A 119 17.46 7.39 -10.99
C VAL A 119 17.60 6.35 -9.88
N LYS A 120 17.16 6.71 -8.69
CA LYS A 120 17.10 5.82 -7.52
C LYS A 120 15.67 5.55 -7.09
N ILE A 121 14.79 6.54 -7.22
CA ILE A 121 13.40 6.45 -6.80
C ILE A 121 12.50 6.98 -7.92
N LEU A 122 11.49 6.19 -8.29
CA LEU A 122 10.41 6.64 -9.17
C LEU A 122 9.20 7.06 -8.35
N LEU A 123 8.58 8.18 -8.73
CA LEU A 123 7.33 8.66 -8.17
C LEU A 123 6.22 8.57 -9.21
N TRP A 124 5.11 7.91 -8.87
CA TRP A 124 3.97 7.77 -9.77
C TRP A 124 2.66 8.15 -9.09
N ASP A 125 1.99 9.18 -9.62
CA ASP A 125 0.58 9.41 -9.39
C ASP A 125 -0.23 8.41 -10.23
N GLY A 126 -0.87 7.46 -9.56
CA GLY A 126 -1.62 6.39 -10.20
C GLY A 126 -2.86 6.87 -10.96
N HIS A 127 -3.25 8.15 -10.89
CA HIS A 127 -4.25 8.73 -11.80
C HIS A 127 -3.70 8.99 -13.19
N CYS A 128 -2.39 9.15 -13.34
CA CYS A 128 -1.75 9.33 -14.63
C CYS A 128 -1.62 7.96 -15.32
N ASP A 129 -2.54 7.68 -16.24
CA ASP A 129 -2.59 6.44 -17.00
C ASP A 129 -1.26 6.14 -17.69
N LYS A 130 -0.77 4.91 -17.48
CA LYS A 130 0.40 4.37 -18.16
C LYS A 130 -0.02 3.25 -19.10
N SER A 131 0.68 3.13 -20.22
CA SER A 131 0.49 1.97 -21.10
C SER A 131 0.83 0.68 -20.37
N GLU A 132 0.27 -0.43 -20.84
CA GLU A 132 0.57 -1.75 -20.27
C GLU A 132 2.07 -2.09 -20.38
N ILE A 133 2.70 -1.73 -21.51
CA ILE A 133 4.14 -1.89 -21.73
C ILE A 133 4.91 -1.14 -20.63
N PHE A 134 4.59 0.13 -20.41
CA PHE A 134 5.28 0.92 -19.40
C PHE A 134 5.03 0.36 -17.98
N THR A 135 3.81 -0.07 -17.69
CA THR A 135 3.50 -0.71 -16.40
C THR A 135 4.28 -2.02 -16.20
N ASN A 136 4.53 -2.78 -17.26
CA ASN A 136 5.37 -3.98 -17.20
C ASN A 136 6.85 -3.64 -17.00
N ASP A 137 7.37 -2.62 -17.69
CA ASP A 137 8.74 -2.14 -17.47
C ASP A 137 8.93 -1.64 -16.02
N LEU A 138 7.92 -1.01 -15.41
CA LEU A 138 7.94 -0.64 -13.99
C LEU A 138 8.03 -1.86 -13.08
N LYS A 139 7.29 -2.94 -13.37
CA LYS A 139 7.39 -4.19 -12.62
C LYS A 139 8.80 -4.78 -12.72
N GLU A 140 9.40 -4.78 -13.91
CA GLU A 140 10.77 -5.24 -14.12
C GLU A 140 11.79 -4.36 -13.39
N TYR A 141 11.63 -3.04 -13.42
CA TYR A 141 12.47 -2.11 -12.67
C TYR A 141 12.45 -2.42 -11.17
N VAL A 142 11.27 -2.57 -10.58
CA VAL A 142 11.15 -2.93 -9.15
C VAL A 142 11.74 -4.32 -8.91
N LEU A 143 11.40 -5.32 -9.71
CA LEU A 143 11.92 -6.69 -9.57
C LEU A 143 13.46 -6.73 -9.48
N ASN A 144 14.13 -5.89 -10.27
CA ASN A 144 15.59 -5.79 -10.36
C ASN A 144 16.24 -4.87 -9.32
N GLY A 145 15.50 -4.36 -8.33
CA GLY A 145 16.07 -3.58 -7.23
C GLY A 145 15.66 -2.10 -7.20
N GLY A 146 14.88 -1.66 -8.18
CA GLY A 146 14.34 -0.31 -8.24
C GLY A 146 13.48 0.03 -7.01
N ALA A 147 13.60 1.28 -6.55
CA ALA A 147 12.75 1.82 -5.51
C ALA A 147 11.67 2.72 -6.10
N MET A 148 10.48 2.69 -5.50
CA MET A 148 9.33 3.42 -6.02
C MET A 148 8.38 3.89 -4.91
N VAL A 149 7.78 5.06 -5.12
CA VAL A 149 6.63 5.54 -4.37
C VAL A 149 5.49 5.75 -5.35
N CYS A 150 4.32 5.24 -5.03
CA CYS A 150 3.14 5.50 -5.84
C CYS A 150 1.89 5.62 -5.00
N GLY A 151 0.86 6.21 -5.57
CA GLY A 151 -0.41 6.35 -4.90
C GLY A 151 -1.48 6.91 -5.80
N SER A 152 -2.72 6.62 -5.46
CA SER A 152 -3.93 7.13 -6.13
C SER A 152 -5.09 7.17 -5.15
N THR A 153 -6.21 7.77 -5.53
CA THR A 153 -7.49 7.73 -4.79
C THR A 153 -8.48 6.80 -5.50
N PRO A 154 -8.59 5.52 -5.08
CA PRO A 154 -9.41 4.52 -5.79
C PRO A 154 -10.89 4.91 -5.89
N TRP A 155 -11.47 5.40 -4.80
CA TRP A 155 -12.85 5.90 -4.76
C TRP A 155 -13.07 7.08 -5.73
N GLY A 156 -12.07 7.95 -5.89
CA GLY A 156 -12.13 9.07 -6.84
C GLY A 156 -12.08 8.59 -8.29
N TRP A 157 -11.27 7.56 -8.59
CA TRP A 157 -11.26 6.94 -9.91
C TRP A 157 -12.61 6.31 -10.25
N LEU A 158 -13.25 5.62 -9.28
CA LEU A 158 -14.58 5.03 -9.45
C LEU A 158 -15.66 6.08 -9.76
N GLN A 159 -15.60 7.25 -9.12
CA GLN A 159 -16.52 8.36 -9.41
C GLN A 159 -16.38 8.88 -10.84
N LEU A 160 -15.17 8.89 -11.39
CA LEU A 160 -14.90 9.33 -12.77
C LEU A 160 -15.12 8.21 -13.80
N ASN A 161 -15.30 6.96 -13.36
CA ASN A 161 -15.42 5.78 -14.21
C ASN A 161 -16.66 4.96 -13.80
N GLU A 162 -17.83 5.61 -13.82
CA GLU A 162 -19.10 4.99 -13.43
C GLU A 162 -19.32 3.63 -14.13
N GLY A 163 -19.70 2.63 -13.32
CA GLY A 163 -20.00 1.28 -13.80
C GLY A 163 -18.77 0.42 -14.12
N LYS A 164 -17.55 0.96 -14.05
CA LYS A 164 -16.33 0.15 -14.19
C LYS A 164 -15.88 -0.43 -12.85
N PRO A 165 -15.43 -1.68 -12.81
CA PRO A 165 -14.83 -2.26 -11.62
C PRO A 165 -13.40 -1.73 -11.40
N LEU A 166 -12.90 -1.75 -10.16
CA LEU A 166 -11.52 -1.33 -9.86
C LEU A 166 -10.47 -2.13 -10.64
N GLN A 167 -10.77 -3.35 -11.05
CA GLN A 167 -9.87 -4.18 -11.86
C GLN A 167 -9.56 -3.56 -13.24
N ASP A 168 -10.41 -2.65 -13.72
CA ASP A 168 -10.15 -1.88 -14.94
C ASP A 168 -9.19 -0.71 -14.72
N PHE A 169 -8.95 -0.32 -13.47
CA PHE A 169 -8.04 0.77 -13.13
C PHE A 169 -6.58 0.34 -13.38
N PRO A 170 -5.79 1.00 -14.26
CA PRO A 170 -4.40 0.60 -14.52
C PRO A 170 -3.54 0.56 -13.26
N PHE A 171 -3.77 1.47 -12.30
CA PHE A 171 -3.08 1.45 -11.01
C PHE A 171 -3.39 0.19 -10.19
N GLN A 172 -4.65 -0.29 -10.18
CA GLN A 172 -5.03 -1.56 -9.54
C GLN A 172 -4.24 -2.75 -10.12
N LYS A 173 -4.04 -2.79 -11.45
CA LYS A 173 -3.28 -3.87 -12.10
C LYS A 173 -1.81 -3.88 -11.66
N PHE A 174 -1.21 -2.71 -11.47
CA PHE A 174 0.14 -2.60 -10.91
C PHE A 174 0.17 -3.04 -9.43
N CYS A 175 -0.71 -2.49 -8.59
CA CYS A 175 -0.81 -2.85 -7.17
C CYS A 175 -1.04 -4.35 -6.96
N SER A 176 -1.90 -4.97 -7.78
CA SER A 176 -2.15 -6.42 -7.77
C SER A 176 -0.87 -7.23 -7.99
N SER A 177 0.02 -6.77 -8.86
CA SER A 177 1.32 -7.43 -9.10
C SER A 177 2.29 -7.32 -7.92
N LEU A 178 2.07 -6.37 -7.00
CA LEU A 178 2.79 -6.23 -5.74
C LEU A 178 2.09 -6.97 -4.59
N GLY A 179 0.96 -7.64 -4.83
CA GLY A 179 0.15 -8.26 -3.78
C GLY A 179 -0.67 -7.27 -2.96
N ILE A 180 -1.02 -6.11 -3.52
CA ILE A 180 -1.85 -5.09 -2.90
C ILE A 180 -3.18 -5.01 -3.63
N GLU A 181 -4.27 -4.85 -2.89
CA GLU A 181 -5.58 -4.54 -3.47
C GLU A 181 -6.05 -3.14 -3.10
N LEU A 182 -6.63 -2.41 -4.06
CA LEU A 182 -7.40 -1.21 -3.82
C LEU A 182 -8.85 -1.57 -3.48
N THR A 183 -9.52 -0.77 -2.66
CA THR A 183 -10.95 -0.93 -2.36
C THR A 183 -11.76 0.30 -2.78
N ASP A 184 -13.08 0.18 -2.75
CA ASP A 184 -14.01 1.32 -2.95
C ASP A 184 -14.16 2.19 -1.69
N GLY A 185 -13.54 1.77 -0.58
CA GLY A 185 -13.57 2.45 0.69
C GLY A 185 -12.70 3.70 0.74
N TYR A 186 -13.05 4.58 1.66
CA TYR A 186 -12.34 5.83 1.92
C TYR A 186 -12.34 6.15 3.41
N ILE A 187 -11.35 6.93 3.82
CA ILE A 187 -11.10 7.33 5.21
C ILE A 187 -11.51 8.79 5.33
N ASP A 188 -12.80 8.99 5.57
CA ASP A 188 -13.37 10.31 5.82
C ASP A 188 -13.43 10.58 7.32
N ASN A 189 -12.34 11.13 7.84
CA ASN A 189 -12.27 11.62 9.21
C ASN A 189 -11.97 13.12 9.22
N ASP A 190 -13.01 13.93 8.97
CA ASP A 190 -12.93 15.40 8.91
C ASP A 190 -12.48 16.07 10.21
N SER A 191 -12.44 15.32 11.32
CA SER A 191 -11.97 15.85 12.61
C SER A 191 -10.45 15.85 12.77
N LEU A 192 -9.70 15.24 11.84
CA LEU A 192 -8.26 15.07 11.92
C LEU A 192 -7.52 15.85 10.82
N ASP A 193 -6.79 16.89 11.21
CA ASP A 193 -5.80 17.55 10.33
C ASP A 193 -4.50 16.72 10.20
N GLN A 194 -4.27 15.81 11.14
CA GLN A 194 -3.10 14.94 11.23
C GLN A 194 -3.55 13.50 11.52
N LEU A 195 -2.95 12.55 10.82
CA LEU A 195 -3.15 11.12 11.04
C LEU A 195 -2.10 10.64 12.05
N PRO A 196 -2.50 10.19 13.25
CA PRO A 196 -1.55 9.68 14.23
C PRO A 196 -0.93 8.37 13.76
N VAL A 197 0.35 8.16 14.08
CA VAL A 197 1.03 6.88 13.87
C VAL A 197 0.58 5.91 14.95
N ARG A 198 -0.15 4.87 14.55
CA ARG A 198 -0.78 3.90 15.44
C ARG A 198 -0.22 2.50 15.22
N HIS A 199 0.96 2.24 15.79
CA HIS A 199 1.58 0.91 15.70
C HIS A 199 0.72 -0.19 16.32
N ASP A 200 -0.14 0.16 17.27
CA ASP A 200 -1.12 -0.74 17.88
C ASP A 200 -2.19 -1.24 16.90
N LEU A 201 -2.44 -0.51 15.79
CA LEU A 201 -3.35 -0.94 14.73
C LEU A 201 -2.69 -1.83 13.67
N LEU A 202 -1.38 -2.09 13.78
CA LEU A 202 -0.62 -2.96 12.85
C LEU A 202 -0.61 -4.43 13.33
N THR A 203 -1.74 -4.89 13.87
CA THR A 203 -1.94 -6.21 14.50
C THR A 203 -1.66 -7.38 13.55
N TYR A 204 -1.79 -7.14 12.25
CA TYR A 204 -1.39 -8.03 11.17
C TYR A 204 -0.55 -7.30 10.10
N LYS A 205 0.31 -8.03 9.42
CA LYS A 205 1.17 -7.54 8.33
C LYS A 205 0.41 -7.51 7.02
N ASN A 206 -0.28 -8.60 6.73
CA ASN A 206 -0.97 -8.88 5.49
C ASN A 206 -2.00 -10.00 5.68
N MET A 207 -2.85 -10.21 4.69
CA MET A 207 -3.96 -11.15 4.76
C MET A 207 -3.52 -12.62 4.74
N ASN A 208 -2.32 -12.93 4.25
CA ASN A 208 -1.72 -14.26 4.43
C ASN A 208 -1.45 -14.56 5.90
N GLU A 209 -0.93 -13.59 6.66
CA GLU A 209 -0.74 -13.74 8.10
C GLU A 209 -2.09 -13.90 8.82
N VAL A 210 -3.10 -13.08 8.48
CA VAL A 210 -4.46 -13.20 9.05
C VAL A 210 -5.00 -14.60 8.84
N ARG A 211 -4.89 -15.15 7.61
CA ARG A 211 -5.34 -16.52 7.29
C ARG A 211 -4.60 -17.57 8.12
N ASN A 212 -3.28 -17.44 8.25
CA ASN A 212 -2.47 -18.39 9.02
C ASN A 212 -2.85 -18.36 10.51
N ARG A 213 -3.03 -17.16 11.09
CA ARG A 213 -3.42 -17.00 12.49
C ARG A 213 -4.85 -17.48 12.75
N LEU A 214 -5.79 -17.21 11.84
CA LEU A 214 -7.17 -17.69 11.95
C LEU A 214 -7.24 -19.24 11.95
N THR A 215 -6.30 -19.91 11.28
CA THR A 215 -6.21 -21.39 11.34
C THR A 215 -5.86 -21.88 12.76
N ALA A 216 -5.05 -21.13 13.50
CA ALA A 216 -4.70 -21.43 14.90
C ALA A 216 -5.75 -20.92 15.90
N GLU A 217 -6.43 -19.83 15.56
CA GLU A 217 -7.42 -19.14 16.40
C GLU A 217 -8.75 -18.93 15.65
N PRO A 218 -9.52 -20.00 15.36
CA PRO A 218 -10.66 -19.95 14.44
C PRO A 218 -11.82 -19.06 14.90
N ASN A 219 -11.87 -18.71 16.19
CA ASN A 219 -12.91 -17.87 16.78
C ASN A 219 -12.46 -16.42 17.03
N ASN A 220 -11.29 -16.00 16.51
CA ASN A 220 -10.81 -14.64 16.66
C ASN A 220 -11.67 -13.67 15.83
N GLY A 221 -12.51 -12.88 16.50
CA GLY A 221 -13.48 -11.99 15.85
C GLY A 221 -12.86 -10.90 14.99
N GLU A 222 -11.65 -10.42 15.33
CA GLU A 222 -10.93 -9.41 14.53
C GLU A 222 -10.48 -10.00 13.19
N TYR A 223 -9.89 -11.20 13.20
CA TYR A 223 -9.45 -11.89 11.99
C TYR A 223 -10.61 -12.30 11.10
N LEU A 224 -11.73 -12.74 11.69
CA LEU A 224 -12.95 -13.00 10.94
C LEU A 224 -13.48 -11.73 10.25
N ALA A 225 -13.54 -10.60 10.95
CA ALA A 225 -13.97 -9.33 10.37
C ALA A 225 -13.06 -8.85 9.23
N LEU A 226 -11.74 -9.06 9.34
CA LEU A 226 -10.77 -8.76 8.29
C LEU A 226 -10.98 -9.62 7.04
N ILE A 227 -11.21 -10.93 7.21
CA ILE A 227 -11.49 -11.84 6.11
C ILE A 227 -12.83 -11.49 5.45
N GLU A 228 -13.89 -11.26 6.23
CA GLU A 228 -15.20 -10.87 5.69
C GLU A 228 -15.15 -9.54 4.94
N HIS A 229 -14.37 -8.56 5.43
CA HIS A 229 -14.13 -7.33 4.69
C HIS A 229 -13.47 -7.63 3.35
N MET A 230 -12.42 -8.45 3.33
CA MET A 230 -11.70 -8.82 2.12
C MET A 230 -12.55 -9.58 1.11
N GLU A 231 -13.39 -10.52 1.56
CA GLU A 231 -14.29 -11.27 0.67
C GLU A 231 -15.34 -10.36 0.01
N LYS A 232 -15.72 -9.26 0.66
CA LYS A 232 -16.63 -8.26 0.08
C LYS A 232 -15.96 -7.43 -0.99
N VAL A 233 -14.73 -6.96 -0.75
CA VAL A 233 -14.03 -6.05 -1.67
C VAL A 233 -13.23 -6.78 -2.76
N VAL A 234 -12.88 -8.04 -2.56
CA VAL A 234 -12.15 -8.89 -3.53
C VAL A 234 -12.92 -10.18 -3.75
N PRO A 235 -13.91 -10.22 -4.66
CA PRO A 235 -14.73 -11.41 -4.88
C PRO A 235 -13.93 -12.66 -5.29
N GLU A 236 -12.76 -12.48 -5.93
CA GLU A 236 -11.85 -13.58 -6.28
C GLU A 236 -11.06 -14.13 -5.09
N PHE A 237 -11.04 -13.42 -3.96
CA PHE A 237 -10.43 -13.89 -2.71
C PHE A 237 -11.30 -14.93 -1.99
N GLN A 238 -12.49 -15.26 -2.52
CA GLN A 238 -13.37 -16.29 -1.97
C GLN A 238 -12.57 -17.53 -1.60
N LEU A 239 -12.63 -17.86 -0.31
CA LEU A 239 -11.97 -19.03 0.25
C LEU A 239 -12.36 -20.27 -0.58
N ASN A 240 -11.40 -20.86 -1.30
CA ASN A 240 -11.44 -22.27 -1.68
C ASN A 240 -11.29 -23.19 -0.46
N ASN A 241 -11.86 -22.79 0.69
CA ASN A 241 -11.86 -23.50 1.96
C ASN A 241 -13.06 -23.02 2.78
N ARG A 242 -14.27 -23.42 2.36
CA ARG A 242 -15.32 -23.74 3.33
C ARG A 242 -14.86 -24.97 4.11
N VAL A 243 -13.91 -24.80 5.04
CA VAL A 243 -13.73 -25.76 6.12
C VAL A 243 -14.91 -25.53 7.07
N SER A 244 -15.94 -26.34 6.85
CA SER A 244 -17.02 -26.66 7.81
C SER A 244 -17.62 -25.49 8.59
N ARG A 245 -18.56 -24.77 7.97
CA ARG A 245 -19.70 -24.13 8.70
C ARG A 245 -20.77 -25.17 9.11
N ASN A 246 -20.39 -26.44 9.32
CA ASN A 246 -21.28 -27.55 9.68
C ASN A 246 -21.21 -27.93 11.17
N TYR A 247 -20.94 -26.98 12.07
CA TYR A 247 -20.93 -27.25 13.51
C TYR A 247 -21.66 -26.18 14.32
N TRP A 248 -22.87 -25.75 13.91
CA TRP A 248 -23.82 -25.05 14.80
C TRP A 248 -25.29 -25.22 14.35
N GLU A 249 -25.65 -26.36 13.75
CA GLU A 249 -27.03 -26.86 13.73
C GLU A 249 -27.02 -28.28 14.29
N GLY A 250 -27.16 -28.36 15.61
CA GLY A 250 -27.29 -29.61 16.34
C GLY A 250 -28.25 -29.34 17.48
N ASP A 251 -29.49 -29.81 17.28
CA ASP A 251 -30.55 -29.89 18.27
C ASP A 251 -30.04 -30.38 19.63
N TYR A 252 -30.32 -29.62 20.69
CA TYR A 252 -30.77 -30.08 22.01
C TYR A 252 -31.45 -28.94 22.78
#